data_AF-A0A2V7FIV7-F1
#
_entry.id   AF-A0A2V7FIV7-F1
#
_cell.length_a   1.000
_cell.length_b   1.000
_cell.length_c   1.000
_cell.angle_alpha   90.00
_cell.angle_beta   90.00
_cell.angle_gamma   90.00
#
_symmetry.space_group_name_H-M   'P 1'
#
loop_
_entity.id
_entity.type
_entity.pdbx_description
1 polymer ?
#
loop_
_entity_poly.entity_id
_entity_poly.type
_entity_poly.pdbx_seq_one_letter_code
_entity_poly.pdbx_strand_id
1 'polypeptide(L)'
;MKNHARLAASVVVLVAMVLLQTPVAGAPIEVALDPNKFGKLDQKDTKCGAVGCGPTAAVNSFTYLQTAFPSAYPTPLVPAGQDVAVADSLADLMGCCGAGGTSIENFILGKRTYVESKDPGATKYGAEISGTWNGAGKPDFVHQNATAADLLGFIERELRAGEDVEISIANAGVGHFLTLTGVTFEDETRQRGQLAFIDPIGGKPGTTGFRIDANGEIRTTYILGAQIAFVRHAVSESPVPEASTLAVLAAGVVFVASWRAYGVKRVRSAGSDALGG
;
A
#
# COMPACT_ATOMS: atom_id res chain seq x y z
N MET A 1 60.49 55.51 21.38
CA MET A 1 60.99 55.78 20.00
C MET A 1 61.20 54.46 19.31
N LYS A 2 60.55 54.24 18.15
CA LYS A 2 60.97 53.48 16.95
C LYS A 2 61.61 52.09 17.15
N ASN A 3 61.36 51.02 16.40
CA ASN A 3 60.59 50.74 15.20
C ASN A 3 60.66 49.21 14.98
N HIS A 4 59.54 48.65 14.53
CA HIS A 4 59.34 47.59 13.52
C HIS A 4 60.28 46.37 13.33
N ALA A 5 59.56 45.26 13.03
CA ALA A 5 59.91 44.08 12.22
C ALA A 5 60.57 42.92 13.00
N ARG A 6 60.08 41.67 12.92
CA ARG A 6 59.76 40.94 11.68
C ARG A 6 58.65 39.89 11.87
N LEU A 7 57.98 39.68 10.74
CA LEU A 7 56.95 38.69 10.41
C LEU A 7 57.43 37.22 10.48
N ALA A 8 56.41 36.36 10.62
CA ALA A 8 56.21 35.06 9.95
C ALA A 8 56.78 33.78 10.58
N ALA A 9 55.87 33.01 11.19
CA ALA A 9 55.69 31.54 11.10
C ALA A 9 54.61 31.16 12.14
N SER A 10 53.54 30.41 11.91
CA SER A 10 53.04 29.69 10.76
C SER A 10 51.53 29.51 10.95
N VAL A 11 50.82 29.53 9.83
CA VAL A 11 49.41 29.12 9.68
C VAL A 11 49.30 27.61 9.93
N VAL A 12 48.07 27.16 10.23
CA VAL A 12 47.57 25.78 10.22
C VAL A 12 47.58 25.06 11.57
N VAL A 13 46.53 25.29 12.35
CA VAL A 13 45.80 24.18 13.00
C VAL A 13 44.38 24.21 12.43
N LEU A 14 44.29 23.88 11.14
CA LEU A 14 43.02 23.65 10.46
C LEU A 14 42.69 22.17 10.67
N VAL A 15 41.64 21.91 11.45
CA VAL A 15 40.68 20.80 11.28
C VAL A 15 41.26 19.52 10.69
N ALA A 16 41.76 18.63 11.54
CA ALA A 16 41.91 17.21 11.22
C ALA A 16 40.88 16.39 12.00
N MET A 17 39.62 16.86 12.03
CA MET A 17 38.49 15.92 12.07
C MET A 17 38.36 15.41 10.64
N VAL A 18 39.15 14.40 10.31
CA VAL A 18 38.79 13.45 9.26
C VAL A 18 37.51 12.81 9.76
N LEU A 19 36.38 13.42 9.39
CA LEU A 19 35.09 12.77 9.39
C LEU A 19 35.27 11.56 8.47
N LEU A 20 35.55 10.41 9.08
CA LEU A 20 35.12 9.14 8.52
C LEU A 20 33.61 9.26 8.39
N GLN A 21 33.15 9.81 7.25
CA GLN A 21 31.79 9.66 6.80
C GLN A 21 31.66 8.18 6.45
N THR A 22 31.49 7.33 7.45
CA THR A 22 30.84 6.06 7.22
C THR A 22 29.51 6.41 6.56
N PRO A 23 29.20 5.90 5.35
CA PRO A 23 27.84 6.04 4.86
C PRO A 23 26.96 5.41 5.91
N VAL A 24 26.20 6.24 6.63
CA VAL A 24 25.08 5.77 7.41
C VAL A 24 24.17 5.21 6.32
N ALA A 25 24.12 3.89 6.18
CA ALA A 25 23.06 3.26 5.43
C ALA A 25 21.77 3.87 6.01
N GLY A 26 21.02 4.59 5.16
CA GLY A 26 19.81 5.27 5.59
C GLY A 26 18.92 4.28 6.32
N ALA A 27 18.24 4.73 7.38
CA ALA A 27 17.34 3.85 8.11
C ALA A 27 16.31 3.24 7.13
N PRO A 28 15.96 1.96 7.29
CA PRO A 28 14.97 1.34 6.43
C PRO A 28 13.65 2.11 6.53
N ILE A 29 12.99 2.25 5.38
CA ILE A 29 11.68 2.89 5.29
C ILE A 29 10.65 1.79 5.26
N GLU A 30 9.91 1.62 6.35
CA GLU A 30 8.87 0.60 6.48
C GLU A 30 7.47 1.22 6.45
N VAL A 31 6.60 0.63 5.65
CA VAL A 31 5.18 0.94 5.58
C VAL A 31 4.42 -0.38 5.62
N ALA A 32 3.60 -0.58 6.64
CA ALA A 32 2.86 -1.81 6.83
C ALA A 32 1.44 -1.54 7.34
N LEU A 33 0.52 -2.35 6.84
CA LEU A 33 -0.86 -2.46 7.30
C LEU A 33 -0.99 -3.68 8.22
N ASP A 34 -2.06 -3.76 9.01
CA ASP A 34 -2.29 -4.91 9.88
C ASP A 34 -2.69 -6.14 9.04
N PRO A 35 -1.83 -7.17 8.90
CA PRO A 35 -2.13 -8.33 8.07
C PRO A 35 -3.31 -9.16 8.59
N ASN A 36 -3.73 -8.98 9.84
CA ASN A 36 -4.89 -9.68 10.39
C ASN A 36 -6.24 -9.11 9.93
N LYS A 37 -6.24 -7.91 9.35
CA LYS A 37 -7.45 -7.30 8.77
C LYS A 37 -7.75 -7.81 7.36
N PHE A 38 -6.77 -8.45 6.71
CA PHE A 38 -6.94 -9.00 5.36
C PHE A 38 -7.66 -10.35 5.38
N GLY A 39 -8.33 -10.65 4.27
CA GLY A 39 -8.86 -11.99 4.03
C GLY A 39 -7.73 -13.01 3.85
N LYS A 40 -8.08 -14.28 4.01
CA LYS A 40 -7.17 -15.42 3.91
C LYS A 40 -7.74 -16.51 3.00
N LEU A 41 -8.54 -16.10 2.02
CA LEU A 41 -9.13 -17.01 1.06
C LEU A 41 -8.02 -17.66 0.24
N ASP A 42 -8.07 -18.98 0.14
CA ASP A 42 -7.23 -19.77 -0.74
C ASP A 42 -7.94 -19.91 -2.09
N GLN A 43 -7.26 -19.55 -3.18
CA GLN A 43 -7.85 -19.60 -4.50
C GLN A 43 -8.37 -21.00 -4.84
N LYS A 44 -7.73 -22.07 -4.31
CA LYS A 44 -8.12 -23.46 -4.59
C LYS A 44 -9.56 -23.78 -4.18
N ASP A 45 -10.11 -23.02 -3.24
CA ASP A 45 -11.46 -23.21 -2.70
C ASP A 45 -12.52 -22.52 -3.58
N THR A 46 -12.10 -21.76 -4.59
CA THR A 46 -12.96 -21.08 -5.56
C THR A 46 -13.21 -21.92 -6.82
N LYS A 47 -14.20 -21.55 -7.62
CA LYS A 47 -14.49 -22.25 -8.89
C LYS A 47 -13.34 -22.18 -9.89
N CYS A 48 -12.48 -21.16 -9.81
CA CYS A 48 -11.30 -21.01 -10.66
C CYS A 48 -10.02 -21.48 -9.95
N GLY A 49 -10.08 -22.54 -9.14
CA GLY A 49 -9.01 -22.90 -8.20
C GLY A 49 -7.58 -22.97 -8.73
N ALA A 50 -7.39 -23.31 -10.01
CA ALA A 50 -6.06 -23.35 -10.63
C ALA A 50 -5.52 -21.98 -11.08
N VAL A 51 -6.39 -21.01 -11.37
CA VAL A 51 -6.03 -19.73 -12.03
C VAL A 51 -6.68 -18.49 -11.39
N GLY A 52 -7.39 -18.66 -10.27
CA GLY A 52 -8.23 -17.67 -9.61
C GLY A 52 -7.49 -16.65 -8.74
N CYS A 53 -6.18 -16.46 -8.93
CA CYS A 53 -5.37 -15.60 -8.09
C CYS A 53 -5.86 -14.15 -8.06
N GLY A 54 -6.32 -13.60 -9.20
CA GLY A 54 -6.89 -12.25 -9.28
C GLY A 54 -8.15 -12.10 -8.41
N PRO A 55 -9.25 -12.81 -8.71
CA PRO A 55 -10.47 -12.74 -7.91
C PRO A 55 -10.25 -12.98 -6.41
N THR A 56 -9.39 -13.93 -6.06
CA THR A 56 -9.04 -14.22 -4.65
C THR A 56 -8.24 -13.11 -4.00
N ALA A 57 -7.25 -12.51 -4.69
CA ALA A 57 -6.52 -11.35 -4.18
C ALA A 57 -7.47 -10.17 -3.89
N ALA A 58 -8.41 -9.91 -4.80
CA ALA A 58 -9.42 -8.87 -4.62
C ALA A 58 -10.30 -9.12 -3.38
N VAL A 59 -10.75 -10.37 -3.14
CA VAL A 59 -11.52 -10.69 -1.92
C VAL A 59 -10.72 -10.46 -0.64
N ASN A 60 -9.43 -10.85 -0.64
CA ASN A 60 -8.56 -10.64 0.52
C ASN A 60 -8.38 -9.15 0.83
N SER A 61 -8.30 -8.33 -0.21
CA SER A 61 -8.19 -6.88 -0.13
C SER A 61 -9.49 -6.19 0.29
N PHE A 62 -10.63 -6.60 -0.28
CA PHE A 62 -11.95 -6.11 0.12
C PHE A 62 -12.27 -6.41 1.58
N THR A 63 -11.83 -7.55 2.08
CA THR A 63 -11.93 -7.90 3.51
C THR A 63 -11.15 -6.89 4.36
N TYR A 64 -9.96 -6.47 3.92
CA TYR A 64 -9.21 -5.40 4.58
C TYR A 64 -9.97 -4.08 4.56
N LEU A 65 -10.44 -3.63 3.39
CA LEU A 65 -11.15 -2.35 3.24
C LEU A 65 -12.35 -2.24 4.18
N GLN A 66 -13.24 -3.24 4.19
CA GLN A 66 -14.42 -3.21 5.06
C GLN A 66 -14.07 -3.33 6.55
N THR A 67 -12.95 -3.99 6.89
CA THR A 67 -12.51 -4.15 8.28
C THR A 67 -11.80 -2.91 8.80
N ALA A 68 -11.00 -2.26 7.95
CA ALA A 68 -10.26 -1.05 8.28
C ALA A 68 -11.17 0.20 8.25
N PHE A 69 -12.16 0.22 7.36
CA PHE A 69 -13.04 1.37 7.11
C PHE A 69 -14.53 0.99 7.14
N PRO A 70 -15.04 0.41 8.24
CA PRO A 70 -16.42 -0.09 8.30
C PRO A 70 -17.48 1.00 8.10
N SER A 71 -17.16 2.26 8.39
CA SER A 71 -18.07 3.39 8.14
C SER A 71 -18.17 3.78 6.67
N ALA A 72 -17.14 3.50 5.86
CA ALA A 72 -17.15 3.73 4.42
C ALA A 72 -17.87 2.60 3.67
N TYR A 73 -17.89 1.39 4.25
CA TYR A 73 -18.52 0.20 3.68
C TYR A 73 -19.65 -0.34 4.57
N PRO A 74 -20.78 0.38 4.67
CA PRO A 74 -21.94 -0.08 5.44
C PRO A 74 -22.55 -1.34 4.83
N THR A 75 -22.43 -1.53 3.51
CA THR A 75 -22.68 -2.80 2.84
C THR A 75 -21.36 -3.56 2.76
N PRO A 76 -21.21 -4.72 3.42
CA PRO A 76 -19.97 -5.48 3.36
C PRO A 76 -19.63 -5.86 1.92
N LEU A 77 -18.42 -5.54 1.48
CA LEU A 77 -17.87 -5.96 0.19
C LEU A 77 -17.75 -7.49 0.13
N VAL A 78 -17.44 -8.12 1.27
CA VAL A 78 -17.36 -9.55 1.48
C VAL A 78 -18.25 -9.90 2.69
N PRO A 79 -19.51 -10.28 2.47
CA PRO A 79 -20.38 -10.74 3.55
C PRO A 79 -19.79 -11.94 4.29
N ALA A 80 -20.06 -12.05 5.59
CA ALA A 80 -19.52 -13.12 6.42
C ALA A 80 -19.86 -14.52 5.86
N GLY A 81 -18.84 -15.35 5.67
CA GLY A 81 -18.98 -16.70 5.11
C GLY A 81 -19.28 -16.76 3.61
N GLN A 82 -19.13 -15.66 2.87
CA GLN A 82 -19.37 -15.59 1.43
C GLN A 82 -18.11 -15.24 0.62
N ASP A 83 -16.92 -15.33 1.21
CA ASP A 83 -15.64 -15.10 0.55
C ASP A 83 -15.49 -15.90 -0.76
N VAL A 84 -15.81 -17.20 -0.75
CA VAL A 84 -15.79 -18.03 -1.96
C VAL A 84 -16.80 -17.54 -3.01
N ALA A 85 -18.03 -17.25 -2.60
CA ALA A 85 -19.09 -16.79 -3.52
C ALA A 85 -18.76 -15.43 -4.14
N VAL A 86 -18.12 -14.54 -3.38
CA VAL A 86 -17.64 -13.25 -3.90
C VAL A 86 -16.48 -13.44 -4.87
N ALA A 87 -15.51 -14.31 -4.56
CA ALA A 87 -14.43 -14.63 -5.48
C ALA A 87 -14.96 -15.22 -6.79
N ASP A 88 -15.97 -16.09 -6.73
CA ASP A 88 -16.60 -16.67 -7.90
C ASP A 88 -17.33 -15.60 -8.74
N SER A 89 -18.02 -14.66 -8.09
CA SER A 89 -18.66 -13.54 -8.79
C SER A 89 -17.64 -12.62 -9.47
N LEU A 90 -16.53 -12.29 -8.77
CA LEU A 90 -15.43 -11.52 -9.34
C LEU A 90 -14.78 -12.26 -10.51
N ALA A 91 -14.64 -13.58 -10.42
CA ALA A 91 -14.09 -14.39 -11.50
C ALA A 91 -14.93 -14.32 -12.78
N ASP A 92 -16.26 -14.21 -12.67
CA ASP A 92 -17.13 -13.97 -13.84
C ASP A 92 -16.93 -12.59 -14.43
N LEU A 93 -16.91 -11.55 -13.58
CA LEU A 93 -16.68 -10.17 -14.00
C LEU A 93 -15.31 -9.98 -14.67
N MET A 94 -14.31 -10.74 -14.21
CA MET A 94 -12.93 -10.69 -14.70
C MET A 94 -12.67 -11.64 -15.89
N GLY A 95 -13.64 -12.50 -16.25
CA GLY A 95 -13.46 -13.52 -17.29
C GLY A 95 -12.39 -14.58 -16.95
N CYS A 96 -12.13 -14.81 -15.66
CA CYS A 96 -10.94 -15.52 -15.17
C CYS A 96 -10.87 -16.98 -15.62
N CYS A 97 -11.94 -17.75 -15.36
CA CYS A 97 -11.94 -19.20 -15.57
C CYS A 97 -11.78 -19.60 -17.05
N GLY A 98 -12.43 -18.87 -17.97
CA GLY A 98 -12.43 -19.20 -19.40
C GLY A 98 -11.16 -18.79 -20.15
N ALA A 99 -10.46 -17.76 -19.65
CA ALA A 99 -9.27 -17.20 -20.28
C ALA A 99 -7.96 -17.80 -19.76
N GLY A 100 -8.01 -18.69 -18.76
CA GLY A 100 -6.82 -19.25 -18.11
C GLY A 100 -6.13 -18.28 -17.15
N GLY A 101 -6.85 -17.27 -16.66
CA GLY A 101 -6.34 -16.23 -15.77
C GLY A 101 -7.08 -14.91 -15.96
N THR A 102 -6.63 -13.88 -15.25
CA THR A 102 -7.22 -12.52 -15.30
C THR A 102 -6.21 -11.54 -15.88
N SER A 103 -6.59 -10.78 -16.91
CA SER A 103 -5.77 -9.65 -17.40
C SER A 103 -5.85 -8.47 -16.44
N ILE A 104 -4.90 -7.54 -16.50
CA ILE A 104 -4.91 -6.36 -15.63
C ILE A 104 -6.13 -5.46 -15.89
N GLU A 105 -6.55 -5.32 -17.14
CA GLU A 105 -7.72 -4.54 -17.51
C GLU A 105 -8.99 -5.14 -16.89
N ASN A 106 -9.16 -6.46 -17.01
CA ASN A 106 -10.30 -7.17 -16.43
C ASN A 106 -10.25 -7.16 -14.90
N PHE A 107 -9.07 -7.24 -14.30
CA PHE A 107 -8.90 -7.10 -12.85
C PHE A 107 -9.44 -5.75 -12.38
N ILE A 108 -8.93 -4.65 -12.97
CA ILE A 108 -9.33 -3.28 -12.61
C ILE A 108 -10.82 -3.05 -12.84
N LEU A 109 -11.34 -3.39 -14.03
CA LEU A 109 -12.74 -3.17 -14.36
C LEU A 109 -13.69 -4.08 -13.57
N GLY A 110 -13.29 -5.33 -13.33
CA GLY A 110 -14.07 -6.30 -12.56
C GLY A 110 -14.20 -5.89 -11.10
N LYS A 111 -13.10 -5.46 -10.46
CA LYS A 111 -13.13 -4.93 -9.09
C LYS A 111 -14.01 -3.71 -8.98
N ARG A 112 -13.81 -2.72 -9.87
CA ARG A 112 -14.64 -1.51 -9.90
C ARG A 112 -16.12 -1.84 -10.07
N THR A 113 -16.46 -2.68 -11.04
CA THR A 113 -17.86 -3.09 -11.28
C THR A 113 -18.47 -3.74 -10.05
N TYR A 114 -17.72 -4.62 -9.38
CA TYR A 114 -18.19 -5.29 -8.17
C TYR A 114 -18.44 -4.29 -7.03
N VAL A 115 -17.43 -3.48 -6.69
CA VAL A 115 -17.49 -2.54 -5.56
C VAL A 115 -18.60 -1.50 -5.78
N GLU A 116 -18.69 -0.92 -6.98
CA GLU A 116 -19.74 0.05 -7.32
C GLU A 116 -21.15 -0.58 -7.32
N SER A 117 -21.27 -1.91 -7.48
CA SER A 117 -22.56 -2.60 -7.33
C SER A 117 -23.03 -2.74 -5.88
N LYS A 118 -22.12 -2.58 -4.91
CA LYS A 118 -22.43 -2.67 -3.48
C LYS A 118 -22.77 -1.29 -2.92
N ASP A 119 -21.82 -0.38 -2.97
CA ASP A 119 -21.95 0.97 -2.45
C ASP A 119 -21.39 1.97 -3.49
N PRO A 120 -22.24 2.46 -4.42
CA PRO A 120 -21.80 3.37 -5.47
C PRO A 120 -21.10 4.62 -4.93
N GLY A 121 -19.92 4.93 -5.46
CA GLY A 121 -19.13 6.12 -5.09
C GLY A 121 -18.48 6.07 -3.71
N ALA A 122 -18.56 4.94 -2.99
CA ALA A 122 -17.88 4.74 -1.71
C ALA A 122 -16.37 4.49 -1.85
N THR A 123 -15.88 4.29 -3.07
CA THR A 123 -14.49 3.92 -3.37
C THR A 123 -13.91 4.78 -4.48
N LYS A 124 -12.65 5.21 -4.31
CA LYS A 124 -11.78 5.72 -5.36
C LYS A 124 -10.83 4.63 -5.80
N TYR A 125 -10.36 4.74 -7.04
CA TYR A 125 -9.48 3.74 -7.65
C TYR A 125 -8.19 4.40 -8.11
N GLY A 126 -7.07 3.69 -7.97
CA GLY A 126 -5.78 4.06 -8.52
C GLY A 126 -5.14 2.87 -9.22
N ALA A 127 -4.40 3.11 -10.30
CA ALA A 127 -3.61 2.04 -10.92
C ALA A 127 -2.38 2.59 -11.67
N GLU A 128 -1.24 1.92 -11.46
CA GLU A 128 -0.01 2.10 -12.23
C GLU A 128 0.28 0.79 -12.98
N ILE A 129 0.35 0.84 -14.31
CA ILE A 129 0.64 -0.33 -15.16
C ILE A 129 1.90 -0.11 -16.00
N SER A 130 2.87 -1.03 -15.96
CA SER A 130 4.10 -0.94 -16.78
C SER A 130 3.88 -1.11 -18.28
N GLY A 131 2.73 -1.63 -18.71
CA GLY A 131 2.35 -1.82 -20.10
C GLY A 131 1.40 -0.73 -20.62
N THR A 132 0.89 -0.93 -21.83
CA THR A 132 -0.19 -0.12 -22.41
C THR A 132 -1.54 -0.77 -22.12
N TRP A 133 -2.56 0.05 -21.87
CA TRP A 133 -3.94 -0.41 -21.73
C TRP A 133 -4.45 -1.01 -23.05
N ASN A 134 -4.84 -2.30 -23.01
CA ASN A 134 -5.35 -3.01 -24.18
C ASN A 134 -6.87 -3.20 -24.06
N GLY A 135 -7.63 -2.14 -24.36
CA GLY A 135 -9.09 -2.18 -24.34
C GLY A 135 -9.72 -0.83 -24.65
N ALA A 136 -11.03 -0.83 -24.94
CA ALA A 136 -11.78 0.41 -25.06
C ALA A 136 -12.00 1.05 -23.68
N GLY A 137 -12.03 2.38 -23.62
CA GLY A 137 -12.47 3.11 -22.41
C GLY A 137 -11.53 2.97 -21.22
N LYS A 138 -10.22 3.21 -21.39
CA LYS A 138 -9.26 3.30 -20.28
C LYS A 138 -9.76 4.29 -19.23
N PRO A 139 -9.94 3.90 -17.96
CA PRO A 139 -10.29 4.85 -16.91
C PRO A 139 -9.21 5.93 -16.74
N ASP A 140 -9.63 7.11 -16.31
CA ASP A 140 -8.72 8.26 -16.11
C ASP A 140 -7.69 8.00 -15.00
N PHE A 141 -8.07 7.23 -13.98
CA PHE A 141 -7.20 6.87 -12.86
C PHE A 141 -6.13 5.83 -13.20
N VAL A 142 -6.14 5.26 -14.42
CA VAL A 142 -5.13 4.30 -14.87
C VAL A 142 -3.99 5.04 -15.54
N HIS A 143 -2.82 5.00 -14.93
CA HIS A 143 -1.57 5.46 -15.51
C HIS A 143 -0.83 4.28 -16.13
N GLN A 144 -0.34 4.46 -17.36
CA GLN A 144 0.25 3.40 -18.17
C GLN A 144 1.68 3.73 -18.56
N ASN A 145 2.44 2.70 -18.95
CA ASN A 145 3.89 2.76 -19.16
C ASN A 145 4.64 3.22 -17.89
N ALA A 146 4.14 2.81 -16.72
CA ALA A 146 4.71 3.13 -15.42
C ALA A 146 6.13 2.55 -15.28
N THR A 147 7.06 3.38 -14.79
CA THR A 147 8.41 2.95 -14.44
C THR A 147 8.43 2.22 -13.09
N ALA A 148 9.55 1.60 -12.74
CA ALA A 148 9.74 1.05 -11.39
C ALA A 148 9.57 2.10 -10.28
N ALA A 149 9.99 3.35 -10.54
CA ALA A 149 9.83 4.44 -9.58
C ALA A 149 8.36 4.83 -9.41
N ASP A 150 7.59 4.87 -10.50
CA ASP A 150 6.14 5.16 -10.44
C ASP A 150 5.40 4.08 -9.66
N LEU A 151 5.66 2.80 -9.96
CA LEU A 151 5.06 1.66 -9.26
C LEU A 151 5.39 1.64 -7.76
N LEU A 152 6.68 1.76 -7.39
CA LEU A 152 7.08 1.75 -5.97
C LEU A 152 6.60 2.99 -5.23
N GLY A 153 6.59 4.16 -5.88
CA GLY A 153 6.06 5.39 -5.32
C GLY A 153 4.56 5.33 -5.10
N PHE A 154 3.82 4.70 -6.01
CA PHE A 154 2.40 4.40 -5.84
C PHE A 154 2.17 3.46 -4.66
N ILE A 155 2.84 2.29 -4.65
CA ILE A 155 2.73 1.31 -3.55
C ILE A 155 3.01 1.98 -2.19
N GLU A 156 4.10 2.74 -2.07
CA GLU A 156 4.44 3.42 -0.82
C GLU A 156 3.34 4.41 -0.41
N ARG A 157 2.85 5.24 -1.34
CA ARG A 157 1.84 6.26 -1.06
C ARG A 157 0.52 5.64 -0.59
N GLU A 158 0.01 4.66 -1.31
CA GLU A 158 -1.28 4.03 -1.01
C GLU A 158 -1.22 3.30 0.34
N LEU A 159 -0.17 2.50 0.58
CA LEU A 159 0.03 1.84 1.87
C LEU A 159 0.18 2.83 3.03
N ARG A 160 0.86 3.97 2.83
CA ARG A 160 0.98 5.03 3.86
C ARG A 160 -0.35 5.69 4.16
N ALA A 161 -1.20 5.84 3.15
CA ALA A 161 -2.54 6.38 3.33
C ALA A 161 -3.45 5.38 4.06
N GLY A 162 -3.08 4.11 4.16
CA GLY A 162 -3.89 3.06 4.76
C GLY A 162 -4.77 2.33 3.75
N GLU A 163 -4.55 2.58 2.46
CA GLU A 163 -5.34 2.01 1.36
C GLU A 163 -4.88 0.61 1.04
N ASP A 164 -5.78 -0.19 0.45
CA ASP A 164 -5.41 -1.51 -0.01
C ASP A 164 -4.55 -1.41 -1.29
N VAL A 165 -3.69 -2.40 -1.50
CA VAL A 165 -2.87 -2.45 -2.71
C VAL A 165 -2.74 -3.89 -3.16
N GLU A 166 -3.06 -4.17 -4.42
CA GLU A 166 -2.63 -5.41 -5.07
C GLU A 166 -1.62 -5.14 -6.16
N ILE A 167 -0.70 -6.09 -6.31
CA ILE A 167 0.24 -6.10 -7.41
C ILE A 167 0.01 -7.31 -8.30
N SER A 168 0.30 -7.14 -9.58
CA SER A 168 0.58 -8.29 -10.43
C SER A 168 2.08 -8.51 -10.52
N ILE A 169 2.48 -9.77 -10.42
CA ILE A 169 3.82 -10.23 -10.74
C ILE A 169 3.75 -11.17 -11.94
N ALA A 170 4.74 -11.09 -12.83
CA ALA A 170 4.78 -11.97 -14.00
C ALA A 170 6.19 -12.31 -14.44
N ASN A 171 6.32 -13.45 -15.12
CA ASN A 171 7.51 -13.86 -15.87
C ASN A 171 7.10 -14.31 -17.29
N ALA A 172 8.01 -14.98 -18.02
CA ALA A 172 7.72 -15.45 -19.37
C ALA A 172 6.68 -16.58 -19.35
N GLY A 173 5.40 -16.18 -19.42
CA GLY A 173 4.26 -17.07 -19.63
C GLY A 173 3.38 -17.32 -18.40
N VAL A 174 3.73 -16.82 -17.22
CA VAL A 174 2.92 -16.97 -16.00
C VAL A 174 2.77 -15.62 -15.29
N GLY A 175 1.54 -15.32 -14.88
CA GLY A 175 1.19 -14.16 -14.06
C GLY A 175 0.55 -14.59 -12.74
N HIS A 176 0.67 -13.75 -11.72
CA HIS A 176 0.08 -13.94 -10.40
C HIS A 176 -0.31 -12.60 -9.79
N PHE A 177 -1.31 -12.60 -8.93
CA PHE A 177 -1.71 -11.42 -8.15
C PHE A 177 -1.42 -11.65 -6.68
N LEU A 178 -0.98 -10.60 -5.99
CA LEU A 178 -0.70 -10.61 -4.55
C LEU A 178 -1.37 -9.41 -3.90
N THR A 179 -1.95 -9.59 -2.72
CA THR A 179 -2.49 -8.50 -1.91
C THR A 179 -1.41 -8.01 -0.96
N LEU A 180 -0.88 -6.80 -1.17
CA LEU A 180 0.20 -6.26 -0.35
C LEU A 180 -0.32 -5.88 1.05
N THR A 181 0.47 -6.24 2.05
CA THR A 181 0.29 -5.82 3.44
C THR A 181 1.40 -4.88 3.89
N GLY A 182 2.47 -4.73 3.11
CA GLY A 182 3.53 -3.77 3.41
C GLY A 182 4.66 -3.74 2.39
N VAL A 183 5.46 -2.68 2.49
CA VAL A 183 6.73 -2.50 1.78
C VAL A 183 7.80 -2.00 2.75
N THR A 184 8.99 -2.58 2.64
CA THR A 184 10.19 -2.11 3.34
C THR A 184 11.23 -1.77 2.30
N PHE A 185 11.68 -0.51 2.25
CA PHE A 185 12.87 -0.12 1.49
C PHE A 185 14.08 -0.19 2.39
N GLU A 186 15.18 -0.75 1.88
CA GLU A 186 16.42 -0.85 2.68
C GLU A 186 17.06 0.50 2.97
N ASP A 187 16.87 1.48 2.07
CA ASP A 187 17.40 2.84 2.19
C ASP A 187 16.57 3.84 1.34
N GLU A 188 16.90 5.13 1.44
CA GLU A 188 16.17 6.22 0.76
C GLU A 188 16.20 6.15 -0.77
N THR A 189 17.13 5.38 -1.35
CA THR A 189 17.23 5.22 -2.82
C THR A 189 16.07 4.40 -3.38
N ARG A 190 15.36 3.65 -2.52
CA ARG A 190 14.21 2.79 -2.88
C ARG A 190 14.51 1.77 -3.98
N GLN A 191 15.78 1.43 -4.17
CA GLN A 191 16.19 0.50 -5.23
C GLN A 191 16.06 -0.98 -4.84
N ARG A 192 15.94 -1.29 -3.55
CA ARG A 192 15.83 -2.65 -3.02
C ARG A 192 15.08 -2.69 -1.69
N GLY A 193 14.50 -3.84 -1.37
CA GLY A 193 13.62 -3.97 -0.23
C GLY A 193 12.89 -5.30 -0.14
N GLN A 194 11.80 -5.30 0.63
CA GLN A 194 10.88 -6.41 0.77
C GLN A 194 9.44 -5.96 0.55
N LEU A 195 8.63 -6.84 -0.03
CA LEU A 195 7.18 -6.73 -0.09
C LEU A 195 6.59 -7.80 0.82
N ALA A 196 5.67 -7.40 1.69
CA ALA A 196 4.85 -8.30 2.49
C ALA A 196 3.46 -8.39 1.87
N PHE A 197 2.87 -9.58 1.86
CA PHE A 197 1.61 -9.82 1.15
C PHE A 197 0.81 -10.98 1.73
N ILE A 198 -0.46 -11.09 1.34
CA ILE A 198 -1.24 -12.33 1.37
C ILE A 198 -1.19 -12.95 -0.03
N ASP A 199 -0.75 -14.20 -0.10
CA ASP A 199 -0.73 -14.98 -1.33
C ASP A 199 -2.09 -15.68 -1.53
N PRO A 200 -2.79 -15.42 -2.65
CA PRO A 200 -3.99 -16.16 -3.01
C PRO A 200 -3.78 -17.67 -3.05
N ILE A 201 -2.57 -18.13 -3.35
CA ILE A 201 -2.21 -19.55 -3.24
C ILE A 201 -2.04 -19.86 -1.76
N GLY A 202 -2.98 -20.62 -1.20
CA GLY A 202 -2.95 -21.00 0.21
C GLY A 202 -3.61 -20.00 1.16
N GLY A 203 -3.89 -18.76 0.72
CA GLY A 203 -4.45 -17.71 1.57
C GLY A 203 -3.51 -17.28 2.71
N LYS A 204 -2.20 -17.33 2.48
CA LYS A 204 -1.18 -17.22 3.54
C LYS A 204 -0.38 -15.93 3.44
N PRO A 205 0.05 -15.36 4.57
CA PRO A 205 1.02 -14.27 4.55
C PRO A 205 2.37 -14.77 4.00
N GLY A 206 3.04 -13.90 3.26
CA GLY A 206 4.35 -14.16 2.68
C GLY A 206 5.16 -12.87 2.54
N THR A 207 6.44 -13.05 2.24
CA THR A 207 7.36 -11.95 1.93
C THR A 207 8.20 -12.31 0.71
N THR A 208 8.57 -11.30 -0.07
CA THR A 208 9.54 -11.44 -1.16
C THR A 208 10.47 -10.24 -1.17
N GLY A 209 11.76 -10.48 -1.40
CA GLY A 209 12.71 -9.41 -1.65
C GLY A 209 12.48 -8.83 -3.05
N PHE A 210 12.79 -7.56 -3.24
CA PHE A 210 12.83 -6.96 -4.57
C PHE A 210 14.10 -6.12 -4.76
N ARG A 211 14.47 -5.94 -6.03
CA ARG A 211 15.46 -4.96 -6.46
C ARG A 211 15.12 -4.45 -7.85
N ILE A 212 15.43 -3.20 -8.14
CA ILE A 212 15.42 -2.69 -9.51
C ILE A 212 16.65 -3.26 -10.22
N ASP A 213 16.45 -3.87 -11.38
CA ASP A 213 17.53 -4.46 -12.17
C ASP A 213 18.10 -3.49 -13.21
N ALA A 214 19.04 -3.97 -14.02
CA ALA A 214 19.72 -3.16 -15.03
C ALA A 214 18.79 -2.67 -16.16
N ASN A 215 17.61 -3.30 -16.33
CA ASN A 215 16.60 -2.89 -17.30
C ASN A 215 15.61 -1.90 -16.70
N GLY A 216 15.77 -1.53 -15.42
CA GLY A 216 14.83 -0.67 -14.70
C GLY A 216 13.55 -1.40 -14.28
N GLU A 217 13.55 -2.73 -14.25
CA GLU A 217 12.39 -3.53 -13.84
C GLU A 217 12.48 -3.93 -12.36
N ILE A 218 11.33 -4.03 -11.68
CA ILE A 218 11.29 -4.50 -10.29
C ILE A 218 11.35 -6.03 -10.29
N ARG A 219 12.54 -6.56 -10.08
CA ARG A 219 12.79 -8.01 -9.97
C ARG A 219 12.56 -8.47 -8.54
N THR A 220 11.73 -9.49 -8.35
CA THR A 220 11.46 -10.07 -7.03
C THR A 220 12.35 -11.29 -6.74
N THR A 221 12.26 -11.85 -5.53
CA THR A 221 12.75 -13.21 -5.23
C THR A 221 11.64 -14.25 -5.28
N TYR A 222 10.42 -13.85 -5.60
CA TYR A 222 9.27 -14.73 -5.74
C TYR A 222 9.47 -15.60 -6.98
N ILE A 223 9.35 -16.92 -6.77
CA ILE A 223 9.49 -17.90 -7.84
C ILE A 223 8.09 -18.31 -8.29
N LEU A 224 7.77 -17.96 -9.53
CA LEU A 224 6.51 -18.32 -10.17
C LEU A 224 6.79 -19.40 -11.22
N GLY A 225 6.31 -20.62 -10.96
CA GLY A 225 6.74 -21.80 -11.72
C GLY A 225 8.22 -22.11 -11.47
N ALA A 226 9.06 -21.92 -12.50
CA ALA A 226 10.51 -22.17 -12.43
C ALA A 226 11.35 -20.90 -12.63
N GLN A 227 10.72 -19.72 -12.64
CA GLN A 227 11.38 -18.46 -12.98
C GLN A 227 11.06 -17.35 -11.98
N ILE A 228 11.97 -16.38 -11.92
CA ILE A 228 11.82 -15.19 -11.10
C ILE A 228 10.76 -14.27 -11.70
N ALA A 229 9.88 -13.76 -10.85
CA ALA A 229 8.82 -12.85 -11.26
C ALA A 229 9.23 -11.38 -11.11
N PHE A 230 8.58 -10.53 -11.91
CA PHE A 230 8.75 -9.08 -11.91
C PHE A 230 7.43 -8.42 -11.55
N VAL A 231 7.46 -7.36 -10.74
CA VAL A 231 6.25 -6.54 -10.51
C VAL A 231 5.92 -5.81 -11.81
N ARG A 232 4.68 -5.95 -12.26
CA ARG A 232 4.21 -5.35 -13.53
C ARG A 232 3.21 -4.24 -13.30
N HIS A 233 2.28 -4.43 -12.37
CA HIS A 233 1.16 -3.53 -12.14
C HIS A 233 0.91 -3.39 -10.65
N ALA A 234 0.37 -2.24 -10.24
CA ALA A 234 -0.15 -1.99 -8.91
C ALA A 234 -1.53 -1.33 -9.02
N VAL A 235 -2.48 -1.75 -8.19
CA VAL A 235 -3.86 -1.25 -8.15
C VAL A 235 -4.23 -0.98 -6.69
N SER A 236 -5.01 0.06 -6.44
CA SER A 236 -5.56 0.38 -5.12
C SER A 236 -7.03 0.78 -5.18
N GLU A 237 -7.70 0.59 -4.05
CA GLU A 237 -9.03 1.06 -3.72
C GLU A 237 -8.96 1.85 -2.42
N SER A 238 -9.50 3.07 -2.46
CA SER A 238 -9.51 3.95 -1.30
C SER A 238 -10.95 4.23 -0.87
N PRO A 239 -11.31 4.17 0.43
CA PRO A 239 -12.63 4.54 0.88
C PRO A 239 -12.87 6.03 0.59
N VAL A 240 -14.14 6.42 0.50
CA VAL A 240 -14.55 7.83 0.41
C VAL A 240 -15.34 8.18 1.67
N PRO A 241 -14.87 9.13 2.50
CA PRO A 241 -13.59 9.86 2.40
C PRO A 241 -12.35 8.95 2.58
N GLU A 242 -11.23 9.36 1.98
CA GLU A 242 -9.95 8.63 2.05
C GLU A 242 -9.52 8.39 3.51
N ALA A 243 -8.79 7.31 3.73
CA ALA A 243 -8.41 6.86 5.07
C ALA A 243 -7.65 7.93 5.88
N SER A 244 -6.78 8.69 5.21
CA SER A 244 -6.08 9.83 5.81
C SER A 244 -7.03 10.94 6.27
N THR A 245 -8.11 11.19 5.53
CA THR A 245 -9.16 12.16 5.91
C THR A 245 -9.94 11.67 7.12
N LEU A 246 -10.28 10.37 7.17
CA LEU A 246 -10.92 9.76 8.33
C LEU A 246 -10.04 9.85 9.58
N ALA A 247 -8.73 9.63 9.45
CA ALA A 247 -7.79 9.76 10.56
C ALA A 247 -7.73 11.19 11.11
N VAL A 248 -7.70 12.21 10.24
CA VAL A 248 -7.71 13.63 10.65
C VAL A 248 -9.03 14.00 11.33
N LEU A 249 -10.17 13.56 10.80
CA LEU A 249 -11.48 13.80 11.43
C LEU A 249 -11.56 13.15 12.81
N ALA A 250 -11.11 11.90 12.95
CA ALA A 250 -11.07 11.19 14.23
C ALA A 250 -10.18 11.93 15.25
N ALA A 251 -8.98 12.36 14.85
CA ALA A 251 -8.07 13.13 15.70
C ALA A 251 -8.69 14.48 16.13
N GLY A 252 -9.40 15.16 15.22
CA GLY A 252 -10.12 16.40 15.52
C GLY A 252 -11.22 16.23 16.56
N VAL A 253 -12.00 15.15 16.50
CA VAL A 253 -13.04 14.85 17.49
C VAL A 253 -12.43 14.57 18.86
N VAL A 254 -11.34 13.79 18.94
CA VAL A 254 -10.62 13.53 20.20
C VAL A 254 -10.07 14.83 20.80
N PHE A 255 -9.53 15.72 19.97
CA PHE A 255 -9.04 17.03 20.42
C PHE A 255 -10.18 17.89 21.00
N VAL A 256 -11.34 17.97 20.34
CA VAL A 256 -12.49 18.74 20.85
C VAL A 256 -13.05 18.13 22.14
N ALA A 257 -13.15 16.80 22.22
CA ALA A 257 -13.64 16.11 23.41
C ALA A 257 -12.70 16.31 24.62
N SER A 258 -11.39 16.22 24.40
CA SER A 258 -10.38 16.46 25.43
C SER A 258 -10.33 17.93 25.86
N TRP A 259 -10.47 18.90 24.94
CA TRP A 259 -10.60 20.32 25.27
C TRP A 259 -11.84 20.59 26.12
N ARG A 260 -13.01 20.05 25.76
CA ARG A 260 -14.24 20.20 26.55
C ARG A 260 -14.08 19.60 27.95
N ALA A 261 -13.49 18.41 28.08
CA ALA A 261 -13.23 17.80 29.38
C ALA A 261 -12.27 18.63 30.25
N TYR A 262 -11.24 19.23 29.64
CA TYR A 262 -10.30 20.12 30.33
C TYR A 262 -10.96 21.45 30.75
N GLY A 263 -11.77 22.05 29.87
CA GLY A 263 -12.54 23.27 30.15
C GLY A 263 -13.55 23.09 31.28
N VAL A 264 -14.28 21.98 31.32
CA VAL A 264 -15.24 21.66 32.39
C VAL A 264 -14.54 21.42 33.73
N LYS A 265 -13.35 20.82 33.75
CA LYS A 265 -12.53 20.69 34.97
C LYS A 265 -12.07 22.04 35.51
N ARG A 266 -11.69 22.99 34.64
CA ARG A 266 -11.30 24.36 35.06
C ARG A 266 -12.45 25.14 35.67
N VAL A 267 -13.66 25.06 35.09
CA VAL A 267 -14.84 25.76 35.63
C VAL A 267 -15.25 25.19 36.99
N ARG A 268 -15.11 23.88 37.21
CA ARG A 268 -15.39 23.27 38.53
C ARG A 268 -14.38 23.62 39.60
N SER A 269 -13.09 23.77 39.26
CA SER A 269 -12.08 24.24 40.23
C SER A 269 -12.21 25.73 40.55
N ALA A 270 -12.60 26.56 39.58
CA ALA A 270 -12.86 27.98 39.83
C ALA A 270 -14.16 28.22 40.64
N GLY A 271 -15.12 27.30 40.56
CA GLY A 271 -16.37 27.37 41.33
C GLY A 271 -16.26 26.88 42.78
N SER A 272 -15.25 26.06 43.12
CA SER A 272 -15.00 25.63 44.50
C SER A 272 -14.24 26.67 45.34
N ASP A 273 -13.52 27.59 44.69
CA ASP A 273 -12.77 28.65 45.38
C ASP A 273 -13.64 29.89 45.68
N ALA A 274 -14.88 29.95 45.18
CA ALA A 274 -15.80 31.07 45.38
C ALA A 274 -16.86 30.85 46.49
N LEU A 275 -16.81 29.72 47.21
CA LEU A 275 -17.73 29.40 48.31
C LEU A 275 -17.01 29.07 49.64
N GLY A 276 -15.72 29.36 49.74
CA GLY A 276 -14.94 29.24 50.97
C GLY A 276 -14.15 30.51 51.25
N GLY A 277 -14.78 31.50 51.90
CA GLY A 277 -14.14 32.74 52.33
C GLY A 277 -15.12 33.87 52.53
#